data_AF-A0A7Y2K3C5-F1
#
_entry.id   AF-A0A7Y2K3C5-F1
#
_cell.length_a   1.000
_cell.length_b   1.000
_cell.length_c   1.000
_cell.angle_alpha   90.00
_cell.angle_beta   90.00
_cell.angle_gamma   90.00
#
_symmetry.space_group_name_H-M   'P 1'
#
loop_
_entity.id
_entity.type
_entity.pdbx_description
1 polymer ?
#
loop_
_entity_poly.entity_id
_entity_poly.type
_entity_poly.pdbx_seq_one_letter_code
_entity_poly.pdbx_strand_id
1 'polypeptide(L)' 'MKQPNETDLFGDMPVNHFRKHGHQLVDWIANYLEGIENFNVLPDVKPGEIKSNLPLDPP' A
#
# COMPACT_ATOMS: atom_id res chain seq x y z
N MET A 1 35.82 -0.91 5.56
CA MET A 1 34.97 -1.63 6.54
C MET A 1 33.55 -1.13 6.33
N LYS A 2 32.69 -1.88 5.62
CA LYS A 2 31.27 -1.55 5.55
C LYS A 2 30.62 -2.18 6.79
N GLN A 3 30.01 -1.36 7.63
CA GLN A 3 29.22 -1.86 8.76
C GLN A 3 28.11 -2.77 8.23
N PRO A 4 27.72 -3.84 8.95
CA PRO A 4 26.59 -4.65 8.54
C PRO A 4 25.35 -3.77 8.56
N ASN A 5 24.51 -3.85 7.53
CA ASN A 5 23.23 -3.18 7.51
C ASN A 5 22.33 -3.89 8.55
N GLU A 6 22.32 -3.41 9.80
CA GLU A 6 21.59 -4.00 10.94
C GLU A 6 20.04 -3.96 10.80
N THR A 7 19.49 -3.73 9.60
CA THR A 7 18.07 -3.44 9.42
C THR A 7 17.21 -4.66 9.08
N ASP A 8 17.75 -5.87 9.16
CA ASP A 8 17.04 -7.12 8.85
C ASP A 8 16.84 -8.01 10.08
N LEU A 9 16.96 -7.45 11.30
CA LEU A 9 16.93 -8.21 12.55
C LEU A 9 15.51 -8.54 13.07
N PHE A 10 14.45 -7.95 12.51
CA PHE A 10 13.08 -8.10 13.03
C PHE A 10 12.01 -8.48 11.98
N GLY A 11 12.39 -8.79 10.74
CA GLY A 11 11.41 -9.05 9.66
C GLY A 11 10.69 -7.80 9.15
N ASP A 12 11.17 -6.62 9.55
CA ASP A 12 10.65 -5.33 9.11
C ASP A 12 11.16 -4.96 7.70
N MET A 13 10.46 -4.03 7.06
CA MET A 13 10.86 -3.50 5.76
C MET A 13 12.20 -2.73 5.85
N PRO A 14 13.22 -3.08 5.04
CA PRO A 14 14.48 -2.34 5.00
C PRO A 14 14.26 -0.85 4.71
N VAL A 15 15.07 0.02 5.34
CA VAL A 15 14.86 1.49 5.27
C VAL A 15 14.89 2.04 3.85
N ASN A 16 15.70 1.49 2.95
CA ASN A 16 15.72 1.88 1.53
C ASN A 16 14.41 1.49 0.82
N HIS A 17 13.84 0.32 1.13
CA HIS A 17 12.53 -0.10 0.62
C HIS A 17 11.43 0.80 1.17
N PHE A 18 11.47 1.12 2.46
CA PHE A 18 10.51 2.04 3.08
C PHE A 18 10.51 3.40 2.38
N ARG A 19 11.70 4.00 2.14
CA ARG A 19 11.78 5.27 1.41
C ARG A 19 11.22 5.16 0.00
N LYS A 20 11.57 4.10 -0.73
CA LYS A 20 11.07 3.86 -2.10
C LYS A 20 9.55 3.76 -2.12
N HIS A 21 8.96 2.91 -1.28
CA HIS A 21 7.51 2.71 -1.23
C HIS A 21 6.76 3.92 -0.66
N GLY A 22 7.38 4.67 0.26
CA GLY A 22 6.83 5.93 0.75
C GLY A 22 6.65 6.96 -0.36
N HIS A 23 7.65 7.14 -1.23
CA HIS A 23 7.52 8.03 -2.39
C HIS A 23 6.44 7.55 -3.36
N GLN A 24 6.40 6.25 -3.66
CA GLN A 24 5.34 5.68 -4.51
C GLN A 24 3.94 5.88 -3.93
N LEU A 25 3.78 5.78 -2.61
CA LEU A 25 2.51 6.02 -1.93
C LEU A 25 2.08 7.49 -2.04
N VAL A 26 3.02 8.43 -1.85
CA VAL A 26 2.73 9.87 -2.00
C VAL A 26 2.28 10.19 -3.42
N ASP A 27 2.99 9.67 -4.43
CA ASP A 27 2.61 9.85 -5.84
C ASP A 27 1.23 9.26 -6.12
N TRP A 28 0.92 8.08 -5.57
CA TRP A 28 -0.39 7.45 -5.72
C TRP A 28 -1.53 8.27 -5.09
N ILE A 29 -1.31 8.82 -3.88
CA ILE A 29 -2.29 9.70 -3.22
C ILE A 29 -2.52 10.97 -4.05
N ALA A 30 -1.45 11.58 -4.55
CA ALA A 30 -1.55 12.78 -5.37
C ALA A 30 -2.37 12.51 -6.65
N ASN A 31 -2.10 11.41 -7.34
CA ASN A 31 -2.85 11.01 -8.53
C ASN A 31 -4.33 10.73 -8.22
N TYR A 32 -4.64 10.10 -7.08
CA TYR A 32 -6.03 9.89 -6.66
C TYR A 32 -6.76 11.22 -6.44
N LEU A 33 -6.12 12.18 -5.76
CA LEU A 33 -6.70 13.50 -5.51
C LEU A 33 -6.86 14.33 -6.79
N GLU A 34 -5.92 14.22 -7.73
CA GLU A 34 -6.02 14.85 -9.05
C GLU A 34 -7.23 14.32 -9.84
N GLY A 35 -7.48 13.01 -9.77
CA GLY A 35 -8.57 12.35 -10.48
C GLY A 35 -9.88 12.16 -9.70
N ILE A 36 -9.99 12.70 -8.48
CA ILE A 36 -11.05 12.30 -7.51
C ILE A 36 -12.47 12.51 -8.04
N GLU A 37 -12.67 13.56 -8.84
CA GLU A 37 -13.95 13.92 -9.44
C GLU A 37 -14.49 12.90 -10.46
N ASN A 38 -13.64 12.00 -10.95
CA ASN A 38 -14.03 10.94 -11.87
C ASN A 38 -14.66 9.73 -11.15
N PHE A 39 -14.62 9.68 -9.82
CA PHE A 39 -15.19 8.58 -9.04
C PHE A 39 -16.55 8.95 -8.44
N ASN A 40 -17.43 7.96 -8.33
CA ASN A 40 -18.70 8.14 -7.64
C ASN A 40 -18.46 8.39 -6.14
N VAL A 41 -19.12 9.41 -5.59
CA VAL A 41 -19.07 9.69 -4.15
C VAL A 41 -19.65 8.52 -3.34
N LEU A 42 -20.74 7.92 -3.82
CA LEU A 42 -21.33 6.73 -3.23
C LEU A 42 -20.93 5.49 -4.06
N PRO A 43 -20.18 4.53 -3.48
CA PRO A 43 -19.83 3.30 -4.18
C PRO A 43 -21.05 2.38 -4.36
N ASP A 44 -21.14 1.74 -5.53
CA ASP A 44 -22.17 0.73 -5.85
C ASP A 44 -21.69 -0.68 -5.51
N VAL A 45 -21.51 -0.95 -4.21
CA VAL A 45 -21.02 -2.25 -3.69
C VAL A 45 -22.09 -2.94 -2.84
N LYS A 46 -22.16 -4.27 -2.94
CA LYS A 46 -23.10 -5.09 -2.18
C LYS A 46 -22.50 -5.57 -0.85
N PRO A 47 -23.35 -5.87 0.17
CA PRO A 47 -22.87 -6.49 1.40
C PRO A 47 -22.08 -7.78 1.12
N GLY A 48 -20.84 -7.84 1.61
CA GLY A 48 -19.95 -9.00 1.46
C GLY A 48 -19.08 -9.02 0.22
N GLU A 49 -19.29 -8.13 -0.77
CA GLU A 49 -18.62 -8.15 -2.07
C GLU A 49 -17.09 -8.01 -1.97
N ILE A 50 -16.60 -7.08 -1.13
CA ILE A 50 -15.16 -6.88 -0.94
C ILE A 50 -14.51 -8.13 -0.31
N LYS A 51 -15.19 -8.76 0.67
CA LYS A 51 -14.69 -9.95 1.35
C LYS A 51 -14.59 -11.14 0.40
N SER A 52 -15.53 -11.31 -0.52
CA SER A 52 -15.48 -12.39 -1.51
C SER A 52 -14.33 -12.26 -2.52
N ASN A 53 -13.72 -11.08 -2.64
CA ASN A 53 -12.58 -10.83 -3.54
C ASN A 53 -11.22 -11.11 -2.88
N LEU A 54 -11.18 -11.47 -1.59
CA LEU A 54 -9.94 -11.76 -0.86
C LEU A 54 -9.77 -13.27 -0.64
N PRO A 55 -8.52 -13.78 -0.57
CA PRO A 55 -8.26 -15.15 -0.14
C PRO A 55 -8.84 -15.44 1.25
N LEU A 56 -9.25 -16.69 1.48
CA LEU A 56 -9.77 -17.13 2.78
C LEU A 56 -8.70 -17.19 3.87
N ASP A 57 -7.48 -17.51 3.47
CA ASP A 57 -6.33 -17.71 4.35
C ASP A 57 -5.20 -16.73 4.00
N PRO A 58 -4.40 -16.29 4.98
CA PRO A 58 -3.23 -15.48 4.71
C PRO A 58 -2.18 -16.27 3.90
N PRO A 59 -1.33 -15.57 3.12
CA PRO A 59 -0.20 -16.17 2.44
C PRO A 59 0.89 -16.66 3.39
#